data_AF-A0A2B4Q5D1-F1
#
_entry.id   AF-A0A2B4Q5D1-F1
#
_cell.length_a   1.000
_cell.length_b   1.000
_cell.length_c   1.000
_cell.angle_alpha   90.00
_cell.angle_beta   90.00
_cell.angle_gamma   90.00
#
_symmetry.space_group_name_H-M   'P 1'
#
loop_
_entity.id
_entity.type
_entity.pdbx_description
1 polymer ?
#
loop_
_entity_poly.entity_id
_entity_poly.type
_entity_poly.pdbx_seq_one_letter_code
_entity_poly.pdbx_strand_id
1 'polypeptide(L)'
;MTKRMLIDTSHAEETRIAVLSNERLEEFDFESNNKKNLRGNIYLAKVTRVEPSLQAAFIDYGGNRHGFLAFSEIHHDYYRIPVADREAMEEEIRQMEEEKRREDLADESEEATSKEKGDDSPEQAESDFDIEVIGDETTQDIERTDSEEEEKEKPIPLYKRYKIQE
;
A
#
# COMPACT_ATOMS: atom_id res chain seq x y z
N MET A 1 -8.16 -0.71 -32.39
CA MET A 1 -6.79 -0.18 -32.61
C MET A 1 -5.81 -1.33 -32.45
N THR A 2 -4.82 -1.47 -33.33
CA THR A 2 -3.83 -2.57 -33.24
C THR A 2 -2.57 -2.05 -32.56
N LYS A 3 -2.27 -2.58 -31.38
CA LYS A 3 -0.97 -2.39 -30.73
C LYS A 3 -0.01 -3.49 -31.16
N ARG A 4 1.24 -3.12 -31.45
CA ARG A 4 2.33 -4.03 -31.87
C ARG A 4 3.52 -3.82 -30.94
N MET A 5 4.10 -4.92 -30.44
CA MET A 5 5.34 -4.88 -29.66
C MET A 5 6.48 -5.41 -30.55
N LEU A 6 7.53 -4.60 -30.73
CA LEU A 6 8.73 -4.94 -31.48
C LEU A 6 9.88 -5.16 -30.50
N ILE A 7 10.65 -6.23 -30.69
CA ILE A 7 11.80 -6.59 -29.85
C ILE A 7 13.02 -6.73 -30.76
N ASP A 8 14.04 -5.91 -30.53
CA ASP A 8 15.32 -5.98 -31.23
C ASP A 8 16.39 -6.56 -30.31
N THR A 9 17.05 -7.61 -30.80
CA THR A 9 18.13 -8.35 -30.13
C THR A 9 19.39 -8.44 -31.00
N SER A 10 19.48 -7.62 -32.07
CA SER A 10 20.59 -7.66 -33.03
C SER A 10 21.94 -7.28 -32.40
N HIS A 11 21.92 -6.44 -31.36
CA HIS A 11 23.10 -6.05 -30.60
C HIS A 11 23.19 -6.87 -29.31
N ALA A 12 24.29 -7.58 -29.09
CA ALA A 12 24.45 -8.40 -27.88
C ALA A 12 24.61 -7.56 -26.58
N GLU A 13 24.89 -6.27 -26.72
CA GLU A 13 25.10 -5.34 -25.61
C GLU A 13 23.80 -4.75 -25.05
N GLU A 14 22.72 -4.76 -25.84
CA GLU A 14 21.44 -4.14 -25.47
C GLU A 14 20.24 -4.85 -26.12
N THR A 15 19.14 -4.92 -25.39
CA THR A 15 17.84 -5.36 -25.93
C THR A 15 16.90 -4.17 -25.94
N ARG A 16 16.21 -3.92 -27.07
CA ARG A 16 15.29 -2.79 -27.22
C ARG A 16 13.88 -3.28 -27.45
N ILE A 17 12.92 -2.68 -26.77
CA ILE A 17 11.50 -3.02 -26.86
C ILE A 17 10.73 -1.74 -27.22
N ALA A 18 9.91 -1.80 -28.27
CA ALA A 18 9.08 -0.69 -28.72
C ALA A 18 7.61 -1.12 -28.80
N VAL A 19 6.70 -0.36 -28.22
CA VAL A 19 5.26 -0.54 -28.37
C VAL A 19 4.72 0.52 -29.33
N LEU A 20 4.09 0.07 -30.41
CA LEU A 20 3.50 0.93 -31.43
C LEU A 20 1.98 0.79 -31.45
N SER A 21 1.30 1.89 -31.71
CA SER A 21 -0.13 1.99 -31.94
C SER A 21 -0.37 2.78 -33.20
N ASN A 22 -1.01 2.18 -34.21
CA ASN A 22 -1.20 2.79 -35.54
C ASN A 22 0.09 3.37 -36.15
N GLU A 23 1.21 2.64 -36.04
CA GLU A 23 2.52 3.06 -36.57
C GLU A 23 3.15 4.27 -35.86
N ARG A 24 2.51 4.75 -34.78
CA ARG A 24 3.12 5.70 -33.85
C ARG A 24 3.73 4.96 -32.68
N LEU A 25 4.94 5.36 -32.31
CA LEU A 25 5.60 4.88 -31.11
C LEU A 25 4.87 5.42 -29.88
N GLU A 26 4.41 4.53 -28.99
CA GLU A 26 3.84 4.90 -27.69
C GLU A 26 4.88 4.77 -26.58
N GLU A 27 5.61 3.66 -26.54
CA GLU A 27 6.57 3.34 -25.47
C GLU A 27 7.85 2.75 -26.07
N PHE A 28 8.99 3.10 -25.51
CA PHE A 28 10.30 2.58 -25.90
C PHE A 28 11.17 2.40 -24.66
N ASP A 29 11.63 1.17 -24.46
CA ASP A 29 12.56 0.80 -23.40
C ASP A 29 13.76 0.07 -23.99
N PHE A 30 14.91 0.18 -23.30
CA PHE A 30 16.08 -0.63 -23.61
C PHE A 30 16.74 -1.13 -22.32
N GLU A 31 17.28 -2.34 -22.39
CA GLU A 31 18.03 -2.94 -21.30
C GLU A 31 19.46 -3.22 -21.75
N SER A 32 20.44 -2.72 -21.00
CA SER A 32 21.86 -3.01 -21.24
C SER A 32 22.30 -4.27 -20.48
N ASN A 33 23.14 -5.07 -21.11
CA ASN A 33 23.62 -6.33 -20.54
C ASN A 33 24.57 -6.15 -19.33
N ASN A 34 25.14 -4.94 -19.15
CA ASN A 34 26.15 -4.67 -18.13
C ASN A 34 25.58 -4.57 -16.70
N LYS A 35 24.27 -4.33 -16.53
CA LYS A 35 23.66 -4.22 -15.20
C LYS A 35 22.27 -4.81 -15.19
N LYS A 36 22.18 -6.06 -14.75
CA LYS A 36 20.90 -6.73 -14.52
C LYS A 36 20.20 -6.09 -13.32
N ASN A 37 18.96 -5.65 -13.52
CA ASN A 37 18.11 -5.20 -12.42
C ASN A 37 17.65 -6.43 -11.62
N LEU A 38 18.01 -6.47 -10.34
CA LEU A 38 17.60 -7.56 -9.43
C LEU A 38 16.28 -7.25 -8.69
N ARG A 39 15.76 -6.03 -8.84
CA ARG A 39 14.54 -5.57 -8.18
C ARG A 39 13.33 -6.26 -8.80
N GLY A 40 12.45 -6.80 -7.95
CA GLY A 40 11.24 -7.49 -8.38
C GLY A 40 11.43 -8.98 -8.68
N ASN A 41 12.68 -9.47 -8.65
CA ASN A 41 12.96 -10.89 -8.86
C ASN A 41 12.47 -11.72 -7.68
N ILE A 42 12.00 -12.92 -7.97
CA ILE A 42 11.52 -13.90 -6.99
C ILE A 42 12.52 -15.05 -6.94
N TYR A 43 12.97 -15.41 -5.74
CA TYR A 43 13.95 -16.46 -5.51
C TYR A 43 13.42 -17.50 -4.54
N LEU A 44 13.71 -18.78 -4.81
CA LEU A 44 13.73 -19.80 -3.77
C LEU A 44 15.05 -19.66 -3.02
N ALA A 45 14.99 -19.32 -1.74
CA ALA A 45 16.15 -18.95 -0.96
C ALA A 45 16.20 -19.69 0.37
N LYS A 46 17.37 -19.71 1.02
CA LYS A 46 17.58 -20.40 2.30
C LYS A 46 17.90 -19.39 3.39
N VAL A 47 17.26 -19.55 4.56
CA VAL A 47 17.62 -18.78 5.76
C VAL A 47 19.02 -19.20 6.22
N THR A 48 19.95 -18.26 6.31
CA THR A 48 21.32 -18.51 6.77
C THR A 48 21.43 -18.37 8.28
N ARG A 49 20.85 -17.31 8.83
CA ARG A 49 20.79 -17.03 10.26
C ARG A 49 19.60 -16.15 10.60
N VAL A 50 19.19 -16.22 11.85
CA VAL A 50 18.13 -15.39 12.43
C VAL A 50 18.77 -14.47 13.46
N GLU A 51 18.42 -13.18 13.43
CA GLU A 51 18.97 -12.15 14.31
C GLU A 51 17.82 -11.54 15.14
N PRO A 52 17.55 -12.05 16.35
CA PRO A 52 16.45 -11.57 17.20
C PRO A 52 16.55 -10.08 17.53
N SER A 53 17.77 -9.57 17.72
CA SER A 53 17.99 -8.15 18.02
C SER A 53 17.53 -7.21 16.89
N LEU A 54 17.64 -7.66 15.64
CA LEU A 54 17.18 -6.90 14.46
C LEU A 54 15.73 -7.23 14.09
N GLN A 55 15.12 -8.21 14.75
CA GLN A 55 13.83 -8.79 14.33
C GLN A 55 13.86 -9.12 12.83
N ALA A 56 14.91 -9.81 12.39
CA ALA A 56 15.16 -10.09 10.98
C ALA A 56 15.87 -11.43 10.76
N ALA A 57 15.81 -11.93 9.54
CA ALA A 57 16.56 -13.08 9.06
C ALA A 57 17.46 -12.69 7.90
N PHE A 58 18.67 -13.26 7.86
CA PHE A 58 19.54 -13.18 6.70
C PHE A 58 19.29 -14.37 5.79
N ILE A 59 19.19 -14.09 4.49
CA ILE A 59 18.77 -15.05 3.47
C ILE A 59 19.85 -15.20 2.41
N ASP A 60 20.17 -16.43 2.05
CA ASP A 60 20.98 -16.74 0.86
C ASP A 60 20.06 -17.02 -0.34
N TYR A 61 20.06 -16.09 -1.29
CA TYR A 61 19.32 -16.16 -2.54
C TYR A 61 20.25 -16.35 -3.76
N GLY A 62 21.53 -16.69 -3.54
CA GLY A 62 22.53 -16.87 -4.59
C GLY A 62 23.22 -15.57 -5.07
N GLY A 63 23.03 -14.46 -4.35
CA GLY A 63 23.74 -13.20 -4.60
C GLY A 63 25.11 -13.12 -3.90
N ASN A 64 25.92 -12.12 -4.24
CA ASN A 64 27.23 -11.90 -3.62
C ASN A 64 27.16 -11.54 -2.12
N ARG A 65 25.99 -11.09 -1.63
CA ARG A 65 25.73 -10.77 -0.23
C ARG A 65 24.40 -11.39 0.17
N HIS A 66 24.29 -11.77 1.44
CA HIS A 66 23.01 -12.21 1.99
C HIS A 66 21.97 -11.10 1.92
N GLY A 67 20.74 -11.50 1.61
CA GLY A 67 19.57 -10.65 1.68
C GLY A 67 19.20 -10.42 3.13
N PHE A 68 18.57 -9.28 3.39
CA PHE A 68 17.98 -8.94 4.67
C PHE A 68 16.46 -9.08 4.52
N LEU A 69 15.83 -9.85 5.41
CA LEU A 69 14.39 -10.03 5.45
C LEU A 69 13.89 -9.66 6.84
N ALA A 70 13.16 -8.55 6.94
CA ALA A 70 12.57 -8.12 8.20
C ALA A 70 11.43 -9.06 8.61
N PHE A 71 11.23 -9.27 9.91
CA PHE A 71 10.17 -10.16 10.40
C PHE A 71 8.77 -9.71 9.95
N SER A 72 8.52 -8.40 9.92
CA SER A 72 7.26 -7.81 9.45
C SER A 72 6.94 -8.07 7.97
N GLU A 73 7.92 -8.51 7.17
CA GLU A 73 7.75 -8.80 5.74
C GLU A 73 7.59 -10.31 5.47
N ILE A 74 7.61 -11.14 6.52
CA ILE A 74 7.43 -12.59 6.40
C ILE A 74 5.93 -12.91 6.43
N HIS A 75 5.45 -13.64 5.42
CA HIS A 75 4.07 -14.10 5.39
C HIS A 75 3.78 -15.12 6.50
N HIS A 76 2.58 -15.05 7.09
CA HIS A 76 2.17 -15.84 8.26
C HIS A 76 2.27 -17.37 8.05
N ASP A 77 2.10 -17.83 6.80
CA ASP A 77 2.22 -19.26 6.47
C ASP A 77 3.58 -19.86 6.84
N TYR A 78 4.62 -19.03 6.82
CA TYR A 78 5.98 -19.42 7.17
C TYR A 78 6.22 -19.47 8.68
N TYR A 79 5.28 -19.02 9.50
CA TYR A 79 5.41 -19.06 10.95
C TYR A 79 5.22 -20.49 11.45
N ARG A 80 6.15 -20.93 12.30
CA ARG A 80 6.02 -22.20 13.03
C ARG A 80 5.22 -21.97 14.30
N ILE A 81 3.92 -21.74 14.14
CA ILE A 81 2.96 -21.59 15.24
C ILE A 81 2.07 -22.84 15.39
N PRO A 82 1.48 -23.08 16.57
CA PRO A 82 0.45 -24.10 16.74
C PRO A 82 -0.71 -23.92 15.77
N VAL A 83 -1.34 -25.02 15.36
CA VAL A 83 -2.45 -25.00 14.39
C VAL A 83 -3.61 -24.14 14.86
N ALA A 84 -3.94 -24.20 16.15
CA ALA A 84 -5.02 -23.38 16.73
C ALA A 84 -4.75 -21.87 16.59
N ASP A 85 -3.52 -21.43 16.81
CA ASP A 85 -3.14 -20.01 16.66
C ASP A 85 -3.21 -19.58 15.19
N ARG A 86 -2.84 -20.49 14.26
CA ARG A 86 -2.92 -20.24 12.83
C ARG A 86 -4.36 -20.10 12.36
N GLU A 87 -5.25 -20.99 12.77
CA GLU A 87 -6.68 -20.93 12.45
C GLU A 87 -7.32 -19.64 12.97
N ALA A 88 -7.00 -19.25 14.22
CA ALA A 88 -7.48 -17.99 14.79
C ALA A 88 -7.01 -16.76 14.00
N MET A 89 -5.76 -16.76 13.52
CA MET A 89 -5.27 -15.67 12.66
C MET A 89 -5.98 -15.63 11.30
N GLU A 90 -6.18 -16.78 10.66
CA GLU A 90 -6.84 -16.86 9.36
C GLU A 90 -8.29 -16.37 9.45
N GLU A 91 -9.00 -16.72 10.53
CA GLU A 91 -10.35 -16.22 10.79
C GLU A 91 -10.38 -14.70 11.00
N GLU A 92 -9.44 -14.17 11.79
CA GLU A 92 -9.35 -12.72 12.03
C GLU A 92 -9.01 -11.94 10.75
N ILE A 93 -8.08 -12.45 9.93
CA ILE A 93 -7.73 -11.85 8.63
C ILE A 93 -8.95 -11.85 7.71
N ARG A 94 -9.69 -12.97 7.65
CA ARG A 94 -10.91 -13.06 6.83
C ARG A 94 -11.98 -12.08 7.28
N GLN A 95 -12.19 -11.94 8.59
CA GLN A 95 -13.13 -10.95 9.14
C GLN A 95 -12.72 -9.52 8.75
N MET A 96 -11.43 -9.17 8.87
CA MET A 96 -10.92 -7.87 8.44
C MET A 96 -11.11 -7.63 6.93
N GLU A 97 -10.86 -8.63 6.09
CA GLU A 97 -11.06 -8.52 4.65
C GLU A 97 -12.54 -8.35 4.27
N GLU A 98 -13.44 -9.06 4.97
CA GLU A 98 -14.89 -8.94 4.77
C GLU A 98 -15.41 -7.56 5.23
N GLU A 99 -14.93 -7.06 6.37
CA GLU A 99 -15.26 -5.71 6.84
C GLU A 99 -14.77 -4.65 5.87
N LYS A 100 -13.52 -4.75 5.42
CA LYS A 100 -12.95 -3.81 4.45
C LYS A 100 -13.71 -3.84 3.13
N ARG A 101 -14.06 -5.03 2.63
CA ARG A 101 -14.90 -5.16 1.44
C ARG A 101 -16.27 -4.53 1.63
N ARG A 102 -16.86 -4.63 2.83
CA ARG A 102 -18.14 -3.99 3.15
C ARG A 102 -18.02 -2.47 3.19
N GLU A 103 -16.93 -1.93 3.73
CA GLU A 103 -16.62 -0.50 3.72
C GLU A 103 -16.42 0.01 2.28
N ASP A 104 -15.59 -0.65 1.47
CA ASP A 104 -15.35 -0.28 0.06
C ASP A 104 -16.67 -0.22 -0.75
N LEU A 105 -17.60 -1.18 -0.52
CA LEU A 105 -18.91 -1.20 -1.16
C LEU A 105 -19.86 -0.09 -0.66
N ALA A 106 -19.73 0.33 0.59
CA ALA A 106 -20.52 1.43 1.15
C ALA A 106 -20.08 2.76 0.53
N ASP A 107 -18.78 3.00 0.44
CA ASP A 107 -18.21 4.20 -0.20
C ASP A 107 -18.61 4.31 -1.68
N GLU A 108 -18.56 3.21 -2.44
CA GLU A 108 -19.04 3.18 -3.83
C GLU A 108 -20.53 3.54 -3.96
N SER A 109 -21.36 3.15 -2.99
CA SER A 109 -22.79 3.44 -2.99
C SER A 109 -23.11 4.90 -2.66
N GLU A 110 -22.34 5.53 -1.77
CA GLU A 110 -22.46 6.96 -1.46
C GLU A 110 -21.97 7.84 -2.61
N GLU A 111 -20.89 7.45 -3.29
CA GLU A 111 -20.36 8.15 -4.47
C GLU A 111 -21.32 8.08 -5.67
N ALA A 112 -22.11 7.00 -5.79
CA ALA A 112 -23.17 6.89 -6.78
C ALA A 112 -24.39 7.80 -6.49
N THR A 113 -24.74 8.00 -5.21
CA THR A 113 -25.88 8.86 -4.82
C THR A 113 -25.59 10.36 -4.89
N SER A 114 -24.33 10.78 -4.79
CA SER A 114 -23.94 12.20 -4.89
C SER A 114 -23.89 12.74 -6.32
N LYS A 115 -23.90 11.88 -7.36
CA LYS A 115 -23.96 12.30 -8.78
C LYS A 115 -25.37 12.59 -9.31
N GLU A 116 -26.44 12.28 -8.59
CA GLU A 116 -27.82 12.52 -9.03
C GLU A 116 -28.45 13.83 -8.49
N LYS A 117 -27.72 14.62 -7.69
CA LYS A 117 -28.20 15.93 -7.19
C LYS A 117 -27.20 17.03 -7.48
N GLY A 118 -27.28 17.61 -8.69
CA GLY A 118 -26.46 18.77 -9.03
C GLY A 118 -26.78 19.38 -10.38
N ASP A 119 -28.02 19.82 -10.61
CA ASP A 119 -28.29 20.88 -11.58
C ASP A 119 -29.60 21.62 -11.26
N ASP A 120 -29.52 22.68 -10.45
CA ASP A 120 -30.37 23.88 -10.63
C ASP A 120 -29.66 25.11 -10.02
N SER A 121 -29.64 26.20 -10.79
CA SER A 121 -28.80 27.43 -10.66
C SER A 121 -29.38 28.45 -9.64
N PRO A 122 -28.95 29.74 -9.53
CA PRO A 122 -27.76 30.49 -10.01
C PRO A 122 -27.08 31.42 -8.96
N GLU A 123 -25.95 32.01 -9.39
CA GLU A 123 -25.26 33.27 -8.99
C GLU A 123 -25.73 34.08 -7.77
N GLN A 124 -24.76 34.46 -6.91
CA GLN A 124 -24.50 35.89 -6.62
C GLN A 124 -23.10 36.11 -6.03
N ALA A 125 -22.49 37.20 -6.51
CA ALA A 125 -21.14 37.68 -6.25
C ALA A 125 -21.02 38.42 -4.90
N GLU A 126 -19.86 39.09 -4.73
CA GLU A 126 -19.40 39.95 -3.62
C GLU A 126 -18.55 39.23 -2.55
N SER A 127 -17.46 39.76 -2.01
CA SER A 127 -16.38 40.66 -2.45
C SER A 127 -15.34 40.67 -1.30
N ASP A 128 -14.07 40.84 -1.68
CA ASP A 128 -12.90 41.36 -0.96
C ASP A 128 -12.61 41.13 0.54
N PHE A 129 -11.35 40.78 0.77
CA PHE A 129 -10.62 40.65 2.03
C PHE A 129 -10.61 41.94 2.87
N ASP A 130 -10.52 41.78 4.20
CA ASP A 130 -9.50 42.47 5.01
C ASP A 130 -9.20 41.71 6.31
N ILE A 131 -7.90 41.57 6.61
CA ILE A 131 -7.33 40.99 7.82
C ILE A 131 -6.98 42.14 8.78
N GLU A 132 -7.40 42.08 10.03
CA GLU A 132 -6.69 42.73 11.15
C GLU A 132 -6.81 41.89 12.42
N VAL A 133 -5.66 41.53 12.98
CA VAL A 133 -5.48 40.92 14.31
C VAL A 133 -5.13 42.05 15.27
N ILE A 134 -5.74 42.09 16.46
CA ILE A 134 -5.12 42.43 17.76
C ILE A 134 -6.19 42.37 18.88
N GLY A 135 -5.93 41.51 19.88
CA GLY A 135 -5.99 41.90 21.29
C GLY A 135 -7.33 41.82 22.06
N ASP A 136 -7.39 40.81 22.91
CA ASP A 136 -7.81 40.87 24.33
C ASP A 136 -9.19 40.31 24.74
N GLU A 137 -9.15 39.73 25.93
CA GLU A 137 -10.00 38.72 26.55
C GLU A 137 -11.52 38.97 26.59
N THR A 138 -12.31 37.92 26.37
CA THR A 138 -13.55 37.69 27.14
C THR A 138 -13.96 36.21 27.09
N THR A 139 -14.03 35.61 28.27
CA THR A 139 -14.60 34.29 28.56
C THR A 139 -16.10 34.29 28.27
N GLN A 140 -16.56 33.38 27.43
CA GLN A 140 -17.97 32.95 27.40
C GLN A 140 -18.04 31.47 27.03
N ASP A 141 -18.67 30.74 27.95
CA ASP A 141 -18.89 29.31 27.95
C ASP A 141 -19.61 28.85 26.67
N ILE A 142 -18.96 27.96 25.92
CA ILE A 142 -19.64 27.13 24.93
C ILE A 142 -19.56 25.71 25.49
N GLU A 143 -20.66 25.25 26.08
CA GLU A 143 -20.93 23.84 26.29
C GLU A 143 -20.85 23.14 24.91
N ARG A 144 -19.66 22.67 24.55
CA ARG A 144 -19.53 21.67 23.51
C ARG A 144 -20.02 20.39 24.15
N THR A 145 -21.13 19.91 23.64
CA THR A 145 -21.62 18.55 23.88
C THR A 145 -20.48 17.60 23.53
N ASP A 146 -19.86 17.03 24.56
CA ASP A 146 -18.91 15.91 24.46
C ASP A 146 -19.68 14.74 23.84
N SER A 147 -19.67 14.69 22.52
CA SER A 147 -19.92 13.47 21.78
C SER A 147 -18.59 12.73 21.83
N GLU A 148 -18.37 12.06 22.95
CA GLU A 148 -17.34 11.02 23.08
C GLU A 148 -17.69 9.92 22.09
N GLU A 149 -17.32 10.10 20.82
CA GLU A 149 -17.04 8.98 19.96
C GLU A 149 -15.85 8.28 20.60
N GLU A 150 -16.15 7.30 21.46
CA GLU A 150 -15.19 6.28 21.85
C GLU A 150 -14.65 5.66 20.56
N GLU A 151 -13.51 6.16 20.07
CA GLU A 151 -12.63 5.42 19.17
C GLU A 151 -12.26 4.15 19.93
N LYS A 152 -13.09 3.11 19.83
CA LYS A 152 -12.78 1.77 20.31
C LYS A 152 -11.49 1.38 19.60
N GLU A 153 -10.37 1.46 20.31
CA GLU A 153 -9.07 1.03 19.81
C GLU A 153 -9.25 -0.35 19.20
N LYS A 154 -9.18 -0.43 17.87
CA LYS A 154 -9.32 -1.70 17.16
C LYS A 154 -8.25 -2.64 17.73
N PRO A 155 -8.62 -3.84 18.18
CA PRO A 155 -7.66 -4.74 18.83
C PRO A 155 -6.48 -4.99 17.88
N ILE A 156 -5.26 -4.94 18.41
CA ILE A 156 -4.05 -5.18 17.61
C ILE A 156 -4.18 -6.58 17.01
N PRO A 157 -4.11 -6.72 15.67
CA PRO A 157 -4.36 -7.99 15.02
C PRO A 157 -3.37 -9.05 15.49
N LEU A 158 -3.84 -10.29 15.65
CA LEU A 158 -3.10 -11.41 16.24
C LEU A 158 -1.73 -11.61 15.58
N TYR A 159 -1.66 -11.43 14.26
CA TYR A 159 -0.44 -11.63 13.51
C TYR A 159 0.68 -10.61 13.82
N LYS A 160 0.34 -9.40 14.29
CA LYS A 160 1.34 -8.39 14.73
C LYS A 160 1.90 -8.65 16.12
N ARG A 161 1.37 -9.65 16.85
CA ARG A 161 1.81 -9.98 18.22
C ARG A 161 3.04 -10.88 18.24
N TYR A 162 3.35 -11.54 17.13
CA TYR A 162 4.50 -12.43 17.04
C TYR A 162 5.78 -11.65 16.80
N LYS A 163 6.88 -12.16 17.36
CA LYS A 163 8.22 -11.61 17.24
C LYS A 163 9.22 -12.75 17.21
N ILE A 164 10.39 -12.50 16.66
CA ILE A 164 11.51 -13.44 16.74
C ILE A 164 11.95 -13.53 18.20
N GLN A 165 11.96 -14.74 18.75
CA GLN A 165 12.38 -15.06 20.11
C GLN A 165 13.85 -15.53 20.11
N GLU A 166 14.52 -15.45 21.27
CA GLU A 166 15.88 -15.98 21.48
C GLU A 166 15.94 -17.51 21.48
#